data_AF-A0A078BMZ2-F1
#
_entry.id   AF-A0A078BMZ2-F1
#
_cell.length_a   1.000
_cell.length_b   1.000
_cell.length_c   1.000
_cell.angle_alpha   90.00
_cell.angle_beta   90.00
_cell.angle_gamma   90.00
#
_symmetry.space_group_name_H-M   'P 1'
#
loop_
_entity.id
_entity.type
_entity.pdbx_description
1 polymer ?
#
loop_
_entity_poly.entity_id
_entity_poly.type
_entity_poly.pdbx_seq_one_letter_code
_entity_poly.pdbx_strand_id
1 'polypeptide(L)'
;MKFSATLLLCAGTFASAAAIGPLLRRDNQTQIINGFEITDFFNDGEEFLYIKDLTNSSSLGDNNDLNSRDILGAWESSDTAAVSPADFDYLERQAKLANIAYCGGSSLLTIPFSCAYQCKEFPNMTLVTTWGDSDTVSPLVAGYLSIDHNAKEIVVGFRGSHTLKDWIVDLIVIREAVDTAYPGCDDCRVHMGFYDSYQATLAEFETDLKTLAAENPGYRLNVVGHSLGGAVALLAATEFKRQGYNTYLTTFGQPVVGNTAFAKHVNNHWFGSETPNTLEGNSSRQYYRVTHDSDIVPRVPFWPGYTPNAGEVYIDVPQIGPVVSDLQFCDGEINYQCVYGNSLLSLISLTAHHNYFVYIGGDC
;
A
#
# COMPACT_ATOMS: atom_id res chain seq x y z
N MET A 1 16.34 -40.65 -36.20
CA MET A 1 16.59 -39.98 -34.92
C MET A 1 15.34 -39.21 -34.54
N LYS A 2 14.57 -39.73 -33.57
CA LYS A 2 13.40 -39.07 -32.97
C LYS A 2 13.80 -38.75 -31.53
N PHE A 3 13.77 -37.49 -31.12
CA PHE A 3 13.91 -37.11 -29.71
C PHE A 3 12.52 -36.91 -29.12
N SER A 4 12.20 -37.74 -28.13
CA SER A 4 11.04 -37.63 -27.26
C SER A 4 11.48 -36.85 -26.02
N ALA A 5 10.91 -35.68 -25.76
CA ALA A 5 11.11 -34.95 -24.53
C ALA A 5 10.05 -35.39 -23.52
N THR A 6 10.47 -36.14 -22.51
CA THR A 6 9.67 -36.51 -21.35
C THR A 6 9.53 -35.29 -20.45
N LEU A 7 8.30 -34.82 -20.30
CA LEU A 7 7.89 -33.76 -19.37
C LEU A 7 8.03 -34.29 -17.94
N LEU A 8 9.03 -33.81 -17.20
CA LEU A 8 9.15 -34.07 -15.77
C LEU A 8 8.29 -33.04 -15.04
N LEU A 9 7.09 -33.46 -14.60
CA LEU A 9 6.30 -32.70 -13.64
C LEU A 9 7.05 -32.68 -12.29
N CYS A 10 7.66 -31.54 -11.97
CA CYS A 10 8.03 -31.24 -10.59
C CYS A 10 6.80 -30.64 -9.91
N ALA A 11 5.95 -31.51 -9.34
CA ALA A 11 4.94 -31.12 -8.37
C ALA A 11 5.64 -30.73 -7.07
N GLY A 12 6.16 -29.50 -7.01
CA GLY A 12 6.54 -28.86 -5.76
C GLY A 12 5.26 -28.33 -5.11
N THR A 13 4.91 -28.87 -3.95
CA THR A 13 3.86 -28.36 -3.09
C THR A 13 4.18 -26.91 -2.73
N PHE A 14 3.44 -25.97 -3.32
CA PHE A 14 3.45 -24.55 -2.96
C PHE A 14 2.97 -24.42 -1.52
N ALA A 15 3.91 -24.14 -0.62
CA ALA A 15 3.54 -23.60 0.68
C ALA A 15 3.02 -22.18 0.43
N SER A 16 1.70 -22.04 0.38
CA SER A 16 1.01 -20.78 0.66
C SER A 16 1.71 -20.11 1.83
N ALA A 17 1.98 -18.80 1.74
CA ALA A 17 2.23 -18.00 2.94
C ALA A 17 1.18 -18.42 3.97
N ALA A 18 1.64 -18.98 5.09
CA ALA A 18 0.76 -19.43 6.14
C ALA A 18 0.26 -18.16 6.82
N ALA A 19 -0.79 -17.55 6.26
CA ALA A 19 -1.57 -16.54 6.97
C ALA A 19 -1.87 -17.15 8.34
N ILE A 20 -1.49 -16.45 9.40
CA ILE A 20 -1.81 -16.93 10.73
C ILE A 20 -3.34 -16.85 10.78
N GLY A 21 -4.01 -18.01 10.93
CA GLY A 21 -5.47 -18.09 10.88
C GLY A 21 -6.13 -17.06 11.81
N PRO A 22 -7.38 -16.63 11.54
CA PRO A 22 -7.99 -15.41 12.10
C PRO A 22 -7.68 -15.27 13.59
N LEU A 23 -6.80 -14.32 13.91
CA LEU A 23 -6.11 -14.33 15.19
C LEU A 23 -6.97 -13.74 16.30
N LEU A 24 -8.02 -12.98 15.98
CA LEU A 24 -8.53 -11.98 16.92
C LEU A 24 -10.05 -12.11 17.09
N ARG A 25 -10.46 -12.85 18.14
CA ARG A 25 -11.78 -12.71 18.77
C ARG A 25 -11.75 -11.55 19.75
N ARG A 26 -12.82 -10.74 19.75
CA ARG A 26 -13.04 -9.50 20.55
C ARG A 26 -12.98 -9.69 22.08
N ASP A 27 -11.84 -10.03 22.68
CA ASP A 27 -11.79 -10.22 24.14
C ASP A 27 -10.38 -10.00 24.75
N ASN A 28 -9.76 -8.82 24.68
CA ASN A 28 -8.54 -8.48 25.44
C ASN A 28 -7.47 -9.61 25.55
N GLN A 29 -7.26 -10.37 24.47
CA GLN A 29 -6.45 -11.58 24.52
C GLN A 29 -5.02 -11.25 24.12
N THR A 30 -4.10 -11.60 25.01
CA THR A 30 -2.67 -11.58 24.72
C THR A 30 -2.27 -12.91 24.07
N GLN A 31 -1.58 -12.83 22.94
CA GLN A 31 -1.02 -13.99 22.24
C GLN A 31 0.47 -13.78 22.02
N ILE A 32 1.25 -14.87 22.01
CA ILE A 32 2.66 -14.83 21.65
C ILE A 32 2.84 -15.54 20.31
N ILE A 33 3.29 -14.81 19.31
CA ILE A 33 3.46 -15.28 17.94
C ILE A 33 4.87 -14.95 17.49
N ASN A 34 5.65 -15.96 17.09
CA ASN A 34 7.03 -15.78 16.60
C ASN A 34 7.94 -14.94 17.53
N GLY A 35 7.69 -14.99 18.84
CA GLY A 35 8.43 -14.20 19.83
C GLY A 35 7.95 -12.76 19.99
N PHE A 36 6.78 -12.40 19.46
CA PHE A 36 6.09 -11.13 19.70
C PHE A 36 4.87 -11.38 20.59
N GLU A 37 4.76 -10.62 21.68
CA GLU A 37 3.56 -10.56 22.50
C GLU A 37 2.62 -9.51 21.90
N ILE A 38 1.42 -9.94 21.53
CA ILE A 38 0.40 -9.12 20.87
C ILE A 38 -0.80 -9.08 21.79
N THR A 39 -1.24 -7.90 22.19
CA THR A 39 -2.46 -7.70 22.97
C THR A 39 -3.38 -6.77 22.22
N ASP A 40 -4.57 -7.26 21.93
CA ASP A 40 -5.67 -6.46 21.43
C ASP A 40 -6.39 -5.77 22.59
N PHE A 41 -6.75 -4.50 22.43
CA PHE A 41 -7.68 -3.87 23.35
C PHE A 41 -8.48 -2.75 22.69
N PHE A 42 -9.68 -2.53 23.23
CA PHE A 42 -10.59 -1.47 22.80
C PHE A 42 -10.64 -0.39 23.87
N ASN A 43 -10.44 0.87 23.49
CA ASN A 43 -10.61 2.01 24.39
C ASN A 43 -11.34 3.15 23.67
N ASP A 44 -12.37 3.70 24.32
CA ASP A 44 -13.14 4.86 23.84
C ASP A 44 -13.67 4.76 22.39
N GLY A 45 -13.98 3.54 21.92
CA GLY A 45 -14.49 3.30 20.57
C GLY A 45 -13.40 3.12 19.51
N GLU A 46 -12.13 3.17 19.90
CA GLU A 46 -10.97 2.88 19.06
C GLU A 46 -10.39 1.50 19.38
N GLU A 47 -9.86 0.86 18.34
CA GLU A 47 -9.19 -0.43 18.42
C GLU A 47 -7.67 -0.23 18.37
N PHE A 48 -6.98 -0.86 19.32
CA PHE A 48 -5.55 -0.76 19.46
C PHE A 48 -4.87 -2.13 19.45
N LEU A 49 -3.68 -2.18 18.86
CA LEU A 49 -2.78 -3.33 18.96
C LEU A 49 -1.57 -2.93 19.80
N TYR A 50 -1.37 -3.62 20.93
CA TYR A 50 -0.12 -3.57 21.66
C TYR A 50 0.80 -4.70 21.19
N ILE A 51 1.98 -4.38 20.67
CA ILE A 51 2.97 -5.34 20.20
C ILE A 51 4.30 -5.13 20.95
N LYS A 52 4.81 -6.21 21.53
CA LYS A 52 6.07 -6.24 22.27
C LYS A 52 6.98 -7.34 21.74
N ASP A 53 8.17 -6.96 21.27
CA ASP A 53 9.20 -7.91 20.81
C ASP A 53 9.85 -8.60 22.02
N LEU A 54 9.61 -9.91 22.17
CA LEU A 54 10.23 -10.75 23.21
C LEU A 54 11.53 -11.40 22.72
N THR A 55 11.93 -11.23 21.46
CA THR A 55 13.13 -11.86 20.89
C THR A 55 14.43 -11.17 21.31
N ASN A 56 14.35 -9.97 21.87
CA ASN A 56 15.49 -9.23 22.43
C ASN A 56 15.51 -9.32 23.96
N SER A 57 16.16 -10.36 24.51
CA SER A 57 16.25 -10.61 25.96
C SER A 57 17.45 -9.96 26.66
N SER A 58 18.12 -8.98 26.05
CA SER A 58 19.17 -8.21 26.71
C SER A 58 18.59 -6.98 27.41
N SER A 59 18.48 -7.10 28.74
CA SER A 59 18.34 -6.05 29.77
C SER A 59 17.11 -5.14 29.72
N LEU A 60 16.15 -5.49 30.61
CA LEU A 60 15.32 -4.57 31.38
C LEU A 60 16.11 -3.29 31.74
N GLY A 61 15.82 -2.17 31.07
CA GLY A 61 16.50 -0.91 31.38
C GLY A 61 16.28 0.26 30.43
N ASP A 62 15.89 0.03 29.17
CA ASP A 62 15.62 1.13 28.24
C ASP A 62 14.32 0.90 27.46
N ASN A 63 13.55 1.97 27.33
CA ASN A 63 12.46 2.16 26.37
C ASN A 63 13.04 2.18 24.93
N ASN A 64 13.77 1.14 24.54
CA ASN A 64 14.36 1.05 23.21
C ASN A 64 13.28 0.56 22.24
N ASP A 65 12.50 1.56 21.84
CA ASP A 65 11.70 1.63 20.64
C ASP A 65 12.30 0.80 19.50
N LEU A 66 11.42 0.23 18.69
CA LEU A 66 11.73 -0.30 17.36
C LEU A 66 12.21 0.80 16.36
N ASN A 67 12.72 1.93 16.87
CA ASN A 67 13.02 3.18 16.14
C ASN A 67 14.41 3.26 15.49
N SER A 68 15.34 2.33 15.71
CA SER A 68 16.73 2.55 15.27
C SER A 68 17.42 1.29 14.73
N ARG A 69 16.82 0.63 13.75
CA ARG A 69 17.62 -0.22 12.85
C ARG A 69 17.98 0.63 11.64
N ASP A 70 19.21 1.15 11.62
CA ASP A 70 19.77 1.81 10.43
C ASP A 70 19.46 0.95 9.20
N ILE A 71 18.63 1.46 8.29
CA ILE A 71 18.32 0.76 7.05
C ILE A 71 19.51 0.97 6.13
N LEU A 72 20.48 0.06 6.22
CA LEU A 72 21.75 0.16 5.49
C LEU A 72 21.51 0.39 3.99
N GLY A 73 21.96 1.55 3.49
CA GLY A 73 21.87 1.91 2.08
C GLY A 73 20.62 2.70 1.68
N ALA A 74 19.70 2.93 2.62
CA ALA A 74 18.58 3.84 2.40
C ALA A 74 19.06 5.29 2.28
N TRP A 75 18.37 6.05 1.44
CA TRP A 75 18.63 7.48 1.28
C TRP A 75 17.84 8.30 2.30
N GLU A 76 18.56 8.96 3.21
CA GLU A 76 17.98 9.83 4.24
C GLU A 76 17.98 11.30 3.83
N SER A 77 16.92 12.01 4.19
CA SER A 77 16.83 13.47 4.10
C SER A 77 16.02 14.02 5.28
N SER A 78 16.28 15.26 5.65
CA SER A 78 15.51 16.00 6.67
C SER A 78 14.66 17.11 6.07
N ASP A 79 14.74 17.30 4.76
CA ASP A 79 14.08 18.42 4.10
C ASP A 79 12.59 18.13 3.94
N THR A 80 11.77 19.15 4.19
CA THR A 80 10.33 19.13 3.97
C THR A 80 9.87 20.37 3.22
N ALA A 81 8.70 20.31 2.60
CA ALA A 81 8.09 21.44 1.93
C ALA A 81 6.57 21.45 2.11
N ALA A 82 5.97 22.63 2.12
CA ALA A 82 4.53 22.78 2.24
C ALA A 82 3.81 22.23 0.99
N VAL A 83 2.64 21.61 1.20
CA VAL A 83 1.76 21.15 0.13
C VAL A 83 0.92 22.30 -0.42
N SER A 84 0.73 22.36 -1.74
CA SER A 84 -0.13 23.37 -2.36
C SER A 84 -1.61 23.01 -2.22
N PRO A 85 -2.55 23.99 -2.25
CA PRO A 85 -3.98 23.67 -2.27
C PRO A 85 -4.40 22.75 -3.42
N ALA A 86 -3.76 22.87 -4.59
CA ALA A 86 -4.06 22.03 -5.74
C ALA A 86 -3.62 20.58 -5.53
N ASP A 87 -2.46 20.36 -4.90
CA ASP A 87 -1.99 19.02 -4.54
C ASP A 87 -2.88 18.42 -3.44
N PHE A 88 -3.29 19.21 -2.46
CA PHE A 88 -4.24 18.77 -1.42
C PHE A 88 -5.56 18.29 -2.04
N ASP A 89 -6.18 19.09 -2.91
CA ASP A 89 -7.44 18.74 -3.58
C ASP A 89 -7.28 17.46 -4.43
N TYR A 90 -6.12 17.32 -5.09
CA TYR A 90 -5.78 16.11 -5.84
C TYR A 90 -5.71 14.89 -4.90
N LEU A 91 -4.94 14.97 -3.81
CA LEU A 91 -4.74 13.87 -2.87
C LEU A 91 -6.05 13.47 -2.17
N GLU A 92 -6.89 14.44 -1.78
CA GLU A 92 -8.22 14.16 -1.24
C GLU A 92 -9.08 13.39 -2.26
N ARG A 93 -9.07 13.80 -3.54
CA ARG A 93 -9.77 13.06 -4.60
C ARG A 93 -9.26 11.62 -4.72
N GLN A 94 -7.93 11.42 -4.66
CA GLN A 94 -7.34 10.08 -4.73
C GLN A 94 -7.73 9.22 -3.53
N ALA A 95 -7.83 9.80 -2.32
CA ALA A 95 -8.26 9.08 -1.13
C ALA A 95 -9.70 8.58 -1.25
N LYS A 96 -10.59 9.40 -1.82
CA LYS A 96 -11.98 9.01 -2.10
C LYS A 96 -12.07 7.87 -3.12
N LEU A 97 -11.25 7.89 -4.16
CA LEU A 97 -11.14 6.79 -5.13
C LEU A 97 -10.59 5.50 -4.50
N ALA A 98 -9.62 5.62 -3.59
CA ALA A 98 -9.08 4.50 -2.83
C ALA A 98 -10.14 3.92 -1.87
N ASN A 99 -10.96 4.76 -1.24
CA ASN A 99 -12.09 4.31 -0.41
C ASN A 99 -13.11 3.49 -1.23
N ILE A 100 -13.45 3.93 -2.45
CA ILE A 100 -14.37 3.19 -3.33
C ILE A 100 -13.85 1.79 -3.66
N ALA A 101 -12.53 1.54 -3.62
CA ALA A 101 -11.99 0.20 -3.84
C ALA A 101 -12.51 -0.83 -2.83
N TYR A 102 -12.94 -0.39 -1.65
CA TYR A 102 -13.57 -1.25 -0.63
C TYR A 102 -14.96 -1.74 -1.00
N CYS A 103 -15.61 -1.09 -1.97
CA CYS A 103 -16.83 -1.57 -2.59
C CYS A 103 -16.59 -2.66 -3.65
N GLY A 104 -15.37 -2.78 -4.16
CA GLY A 104 -14.99 -3.74 -5.20
C GLY A 104 -15.01 -5.19 -4.71
N GLY A 105 -15.26 -6.14 -5.62
CA GLY A 105 -15.39 -7.56 -5.31
C GLY A 105 -16.66 -7.91 -4.54
N SER A 106 -17.69 -7.06 -4.65
CA SER A 106 -18.98 -7.25 -4.01
C SER A 106 -20.09 -6.65 -4.86
N SER A 107 -21.36 -6.92 -4.51
CA SER A 107 -22.52 -6.29 -5.13
C SER A 107 -22.73 -4.82 -4.74
N LEU A 108 -21.80 -4.22 -3.98
CA LEU A 108 -21.90 -2.84 -3.47
C LEU A 108 -21.39 -1.78 -4.47
N LEU A 109 -20.57 -2.17 -5.46
CA LEU A 109 -20.16 -1.29 -6.57
C LEU A 109 -20.79 -1.76 -7.88
N THR A 110 -21.68 -0.95 -8.45
CA THR A 110 -22.44 -1.32 -9.65
C THR A 110 -22.32 -0.30 -10.78
N ILE A 111 -22.62 -0.74 -12.01
CA ILE A 111 -22.77 0.12 -13.18
C ILE A 111 -23.95 1.12 -12.96
N PRO A 112 -23.87 2.41 -13.35
CA PRO A 112 -22.79 3.04 -14.10
C PRO A 112 -21.53 3.27 -13.28
N PHE A 113 -21.57 3.80 -12.07
CA PHE A 113 -20.47 3.79 -11.08
C PHE A 113 -21.12 4.21 -9.76
N SER A 114 -21.79 3.26 -9.12
CA SER A 114 -22.73 3.51 -8.04
C SER A 114 -22.38 2.69 -6.81
N CYS A 115 -22.37 3.35 -5.65
CA CYS A 115 -22.22 2.79 -4.31
C CYS A 115 -23.02 3.67 -3.33
N ALA A 116 -23.17 3.28 -2.07
CA ALA A 116 -24.09 3.95 -1.15
C ALA A 116 -23.62 5.36 -0.76
N TYR A 117 -22.30 5.57 -0.62
CA TYR A 117 -21.77 6.83 -0.11
C TYR A 117 -20.91 7.62 -1.11
N GLN A 118 -19.73 7.12 -1.48
CA GLN A 118 -18.66 7.94 -2.06
C GLN A 118 -18.81 8.18 -3.58
N CYS A 119 -19.44 7.26 -4.30
CA CYS A 119 -19.53 7.28 -5.78
C CYS A 119 -20.32 8.48 -6.33
N LYS A 120 -21.23 9.07 -5.53
CA LYS A 120 -21.98 10.27 -5.92
C LYS A 120 -21.09 11.49 -6.23
N GLU A 121 -19.86 11.50 -5.72
CA GLU A 121 -18.87 12.55 -6.00
C GLU A 121 -18.17 12.37 -7.35
N PHE A 122 -18.40 11.23 -8.04
CA PHE A 122 -17.81 10.89 -9.33
C PHE A 122 -18.88 10.61 -10.40
N PRO A 123 -19.76 11.58 -10.73
CA PRO A 123 -20.94 11.33 -11.57
C PRO A 123 -20.62 11.00 -13.04
N ASN A 124 -19.39 11.27 -13.49
CA ASN A 124 -18.95 11.00 -14.87
C ASN A 124 -18.17 9.69 -15.03
N MET A 125 -17.91 8.97 -13.91
CA MET A 125 -17.23 7.69 -13.95
C MET A 125 -18.17 6.58 -14.42
N THR A 126 -17.61 5.63 -15.16
CA THR A 126 -18.25 4.38 -15.55
C THR A 126 -17.38 3.20 -15.11
N LEU A 127 -17.96 2.32 -14.30
CA LEU A 127 -17.45 1.03 -13.89
C LEU A 127 -17.37 0.11 -15.11
N VAL A 128 -16.20 -0.52 -15.25
CA VAL A 128 -15.94 -1.50 -16.31
C VAL A 128 -16.00 -2.90 -15.71
N THR A 129 -15.23 -3.14 -14.66
CA THR A 129 -15.22 -4.43 -13.96
C THR A 129 -14.81 -4.27 -12.49
N THR A 130 -15.12 -5.28 -11.69
CA THR A 130 -14.66 -5.46 -10.30
C THR A 130 -14.17 -6.88 -10.11
N TRP A 131 -13.24 -7.09 -9.20
CA TRP A 131 -12.70 -8.41 -8.89
C TRP A 131 -12.56 -8.62 -7.38
N GLY A 132 -12.30 -9.87 -6.97
CA GLY A 132 -12.10 -10.24 -5.57
C GLY A 132 -13.38 -10.63 -4.82
N ASP A 133 -14.26 -11.43 -5.47
CA ASP A 133 -15.53 -11.90 -4.92
C ASP A 133 -15.40 -12.55 -3.52
N SER A 134 -16.31 -12.16 -2.62
CA SER A 134 -16.37 -12.54 -1.20
C SER A 134 -16.54 -14.04 -0.90
N ASP A 135 -16.85 -14.87 -1.89
CA ASP A 135 -17.24 -16.28 -1.70
C ASP A 135 -16.07 -17.26 -1.79
N THR A 136 -14.85 -16.78 -2.08
CA THR A 136 -13.66 -17.62 -2.06
C THR A 136 -12.65 -17.07 -1.07
N VAL A 137 -12.05 -17.97 -0.28
CA VAL A 137 -10.89 -17.71 0.59
C VAL A 137 -9.66 -17.47 -0.30
N SER A 138 -9.77 -16.52 -1.22
CA SER A 138 -8.74 -16.22 -2.20
C SER A 138 -7.86 -15.11 -1.63
N PRO A 139 -6.52 -15.24 -1.66
CA PRO A 139 -5.57 -14.24 -1.15
C PRO A 139 -5.55 -12.94 -2.00
N LEU A 140 -6.60 -12.67 -2.76
CA LEU A 140 -6.65 -11.63 -3.77
C LEU A 140 -7.04 -10.30 -3.15
N VAL A 141 -6.29 -9.26 -3.52
CA VAL A 141 -6.71 -7.88 -3.37
C VAL A 141 -7.90 -7.65 -4.28
N ALA A 142 -9.03 -7.22 -3.72
CA ALA A 142 -10.18 -6.79 -4.52
C ALA A 142 -9.99 -5.37 -5.08
N GLY A 143 -10.86 -4.98 -5.99
CA GLY A 143 -10.79 -3.65 -6.56
C GLY A 143 -11.74 -3.44 -7.72
N TYR A 144 -11.47 -2.39 -8.48
CA TYR A 144 -12.26 -2.00 -9.65
C TYR A 144 -11.41 -1.38 -10.75
N LEU A 145 -11.94 -1.50 -11.97
CA LEU A 145 -11.50 -0.77 -13.15
C LEU A 145 -12.67 0.10 -13.62
N SER A 146 -12.38 1.37 -13.89
CA SER A 146 -13.39 2.34 -14.35
C SER A 146 -12.77 3.37 -15.29
N ILE A 147 -13.62 4.17 -15.92
CA ILE A 147 -13.23 5.21 -16.87
C ILE A 147 -14.03 6.49 -16.61
N ASP A 148 -13.36 7.64 -16.69
CA ASP A 148 -13.96 8.98 -16.69
C ASP A 148 -13.60 9.69 -18.00
N HIS A 149 -14.57 9.80 -18.91
CA HIS A 149 -14.37 10.48 -20.19
C HIS A 149 -14.25 12.01 -20.05
N ASN A 150 -14.78 12.60 -18.98
CA ASN A 150 -14.68 14.03 -18.73
C ASN A 150 -13.27 14.39 -18.24
N ALA A 151 -12.72 13.63 -17.30
CA ALA A 151 -11.35 13.80 -16.81
C ALA A 151 -10.27 13.19 -17.73
N LYS A 152 -10.71 12.41 -18.73
CA LYS A 152 -9.87 11.63 -19.66
C LYS A 152 -8.90 10.71 -18.91
N GLU A 153 -9.46 9.89 -18.03
CA GLU A 153 -8.69 8.96 -17.21
C GLU A 153 -9.36 7.59 -17.12
N ILE A 154 -8.52 6.57 -17.02
CA ILE A 154 -8.88 5.21 -16.62
C ILE A 154 -8.40 5.07 -15.18
N VAL A 155 -9.27 4.62 -14.27
CA VAL A 155 -8.95 4.48 -12.84
C VAL A 155 -8.93 3.00 -12.46
N VAL A 156 -7.84 2.57 -11.83
CA VAL A 156 -7.69 1.24 -11.23
C VAL A 156 -7.54 1.43 -9.73
N GLY A 157 -8.50 0.95 -8.94
CA GLY A 157 -8.47 1.04 -7.48
C GLY A 157 -8.23 -0.31 -6.83
N PHE A 158 -7.26 -0.39 -5.93
CA PHE A 158 -6.90 -1.59 -5.18
C PHE A 158 -7.27 -1.45 -3.69
N ARG A 159 -8.04 -2.42 -3.18
CA ARG A 159 -8.48 -2.50 -1.79
C ARG A 159 -7.39 -3.05 -0.86
N GLY A 160 -7.41 -2.67 0.41
CA GLY A 160 -6.69 -3.41 1.46
C GLY A 160 -7.39 -4.73 1.87
N SER A 161 -6.82 -5.40 2.87
CA SER A 161 -7.39 -6.62 3.46
C SER A 161 -8.67 -6.35 4.26
N HIS A 162 -9.65 -7.26 4.23
CA HIS A 162 -10.86 -7.18 5.09
C HIS A 162 -10.53 -7.39 6.57
N THR A 163 -9.48 -8.14 6.88
CA THR A 163 -8.95 -8.35 8.23
C THR A 163 -7.64 -7.58 8.38
N LEU A 164 -7.72 -6.26 8.26
CA LEU A 164 -6.55 -5.38 8.35
C LEU A 164 -5.66 -5.70 9.55
N LYS A 165 -6.28 -5.95 10.70
CA LYS A 165 -5.61 -6.30 11.95
C LYS A 165 -4.73 -7.54 11.83
N ASP A 166 -5.27 -8.64 11.29
CA ASP A 166 -4.51 -9.88 11.08
C ASP A 166 -3.35 -9.62 10.11
N TRP A 167 -3.58 -8.82 9.08
CA TRP A 167 -2.55 -8.47 8.10
C TRP A 167 -1.42 -7.59 8.69
N ILE A 168 -1.76 -6.60 9.52
CA ILE A 168 -0.77 -5.78 10.23
C ILE A 168 0.07 -6.66 11.16
N VAL A 169 -0.60 -7.56 11.90
CA VAL A 169 0.10 -8.54 12.73
C VAL A 169 1.06 -9.37 11.89
N ASP A 170 0.60 -9.93 10.76
CA ASP A 170 1.42 -10.76 9.88
C ASP A 170 2.67 -10.00 9.39
N LEU A 171 2.53 -8.76 8.92
CA LEU A 171 3.70 -7.95 8.49
C LEU A 171 4.71 -7.67 9.60
N ILE A 172 4.25 -7.61 10.85
CA ILE A 172 5.10 -7.29 12.00
C ILE A 172 5.74 -8.54 12.57
N VAL A 173 5.05 -9.67 12.62
CA VAL A 173 5.51 -10.86 13.36
C VAL A 173 6.05 -11.97 12.47
N ILE A 174 5.70 -11.96 11.17
CA ILE A 174 6.27 -12.90 10.21
C ILE A 174 7.55 -12.27 9.65
N ARG A 175 8.68 -12.93 9.95
CA ARG A 175 10.00 -12.59 9.39
C ARG A 175 10.13 -13.15 7.98
N GLU A 176 9.40 -12.58 7.04
CA GLU A 176 9.58 -12.90 5.62
C GLU A 176 10.75 -12.10 5.05
N ALA A 177 11.74 -12.82 4.51
CA ALA A 177 12.85 -12.20 3.81
C ALA A 177 12.34 -11.54 2.52
N VAL A 178 12.89 -10.39 2.19
CA VAL A 178 12.66 -9.73 0.90
C VAL A 178 13.50 -10.43 -0.18
N ASP A 179 12.98 -11.49 -0.76
CA ASP A 179 13.76 -12.42 -1.61
C ASP A 179 13.14 -12.71 -2.99
N THR A 180 11.92 -12.26 -3.24
CA THR A 180 11.25 -12.47 -4.52
C THR A 180 11.82 -11.52 -5.56
N ALA A 181 12.42 -12.06 -6.62
CA ALA A 181 13.04 -11.25 -7.66
C ALA A 181 12.00 -10.43 -8.44
N TYR A 182 12.23 -9.12 -8.55
CA TYR A 182 11.39 -8.25 -9.36
C TYR A 182 11.91 -8.18 -10.81
N PRO A 183 11.08 -8.50 -11.82
CA PRO A 183 11.53 -8.51 -13.21
C PRO A 183 11.97 -7.14 -13.72
N GLY A 184 13.00 -7.13 -14.57
CA GLY A 184 13.46 -5.90 -15.24
C GLY A 184 14.31 -4.96 -14.37
N CYS A 185 14.75 -5.43 -13.19
CA CYS A 185 15.68 -4.73 -12.32
C CYS A 185 16.69 -5.71 -11.71
N ASP A 186 17.97 -5.36 -11.78
CA ASP A 186 19.05 -6.14 -11.15
C ASP A 186 19.00 -5.98 -9.63
N ASP A 187 19.18 -7.09 -8.90
CA ASP A 187 19.15 -7.18 -7.43
C ASP A 187 17.87 -6.66 -6.73
N CYS A 188 16.87 -6.21 -7.48
CA CYS A 188 15.57 -5.88 -6.93
C CYS A 188 14.91 -7.11 -6.33
N ARG A 189 14.50 -6.98 -5.07
CA ARG A 189 13.72 -7.96 -4.34
C ARG A 189 12.49 -7.30 -3.72
N VAL A 190 11.38 -8.01 -3.73
CA VAL A 190 10.09 -7.57 -3.19
C VAL A 190 9.52 -8.62 -2.24
N HIS A 191 8.58 -8.22 -1.39
CA HIS A 191 7.84 -9.13 -0.54
C HIS A 191 7.04 -10.13 -1.40
N MET A 192 7.17 -11.42 -1.12
CA MET A 192 6.51 -12.50 -1.87
C MET A 192 4.99 -12.31 -1.92
N GLY A 193 4.36 -12.16 -0.75
CA GLY A 193 2.90 -11.95 -0.67
C GLY A 193 2.37 -10.75 -1.47
N PHE A 194 3.09 -9.62 -1.52
CA PHE A 194 2.68 -8.47 -2.33
C PHE A 194 2.81 -8.75 -3.83
N TYR A 195 3.90 -9.43 -4.23
CA TYR A 195 4.13 -9.78 -5.62
C TYR A 195 3.12 -10.81 -6.14
N ASP A 196 2.82 -11.84 -5.35
CA ASP A 196 1.82 -12.86 -5.68
C ASP A 196 0.43 -12.22 -5.78
N SER A 197 0.07 -11.35 -4.83
CA SER A 197 -1.19 -10.60 -4.86
C SER A 197 -1.30 -9.74 -6.13
N TYR A 198 -0.23 -9.06 -6.51
CA TYR A 198 -0.17 -8.29 -7.75
C TYR A 198 -0.37 -9.17 -8.99
N GLN A 199 0.40 -10.27 -9.12
CA GLN A 199 0.31 -11.17 -10.28
C GLN A 199 -1.09 -11.75 -10.45
N ALA A 200 -1.69 -12.20 -9.34
CA ALA A 200 -2.99 -12.80 -9.37
C ALA A 200 -4.10 -11.76 -9.66
N THR A 201 -3.97 -10.54 -9.13
CA THR A 201 -4.93 -9.46 -9.40
C THR A 201 -4.86 -8.95 -10.84
N LEU A 202 -3.66 -8.84 -11.42
CA LEU A 202 -3.48 -8.39 -12.80
C LEU A 202 -4.26 -9.27 -13.79
N ALA A 203 -4.28 -10.59 -13.56
CA ALA A 203 -4.97 -11.54 -14.43
C ALA A 203 -6.48 -11.28 -14.55
N GLU A 204 -7.09 -10.62 -13.56
CA GLU A 204 -8.53 -10.36 -13.50
C GLU A 204 -8.98 -9.21 -14.42
N PHE A 205 -8.13 -8.21 -14.66
CA PHE A 205 -8.53 -6.98 -15.36
C PHE A 205 -7.60 -6.54 -16.49
N GLU A 206 -6.47 -7.22 -16.72
CA GLU A 206 -5.48 -6.80 -17.72
C GLU A 206 -6.06 -6.69 -19.14
N THR A 207 -6.95 -7.61 -19.52
CA THR A 207 -7.58 -7.62 -20.85
C THR A 207 -8.47 -6.39 -21.05
N ASP A 208 -9.27 -6.05 -20.04
CA ASP A 208 -10.15 -4.88 -20.06
C ASP A 208 -9.33 -3.59 -20.06
N LEU A 209 -8.27 -3.51 -19.25
CA LEU A 209 -7.35 -2.37 -19.24
C LEU A 209 -6.71 -2.14 -20.63
N LYS A 210 -6.18 -3.19 -21.26
CA LYS A 210 -5.59 -3.10 -22.60
C LYS A 210 -6.60 -2.62 -23.63
N THR A 211 -7.83 -3.10 -23.55
CA THR A 211 -8.93 -2.70 -24.44
C THR A 211 -9.27 -1.23 -24.25
N LEU A 212 -9.52 -0.79 -23.01
CA LEU A 212 -9.82 0.61 -22.69
C LEU A 212 -8.72 1.56 -23.14
N ALA A 213 -7.46 1.21 -22.90
CA ALA A 213 -6.32 2.05 -23.26
C ALA A 213 -6.15 2.16 -24.78
N ALA A 214 -6.43 1.08 -25.54
CA ALA A 214 -6.41 1.11 -27.00
C ALA A 214 -7.55 1.95 -27.59
N GLU A 215 -8.74 1.90 -26.98
CA GLU A 215 -9.92 2.66 -27.40
C GLU A 215 -9.85 4.15 -27.01
N ASN A 216 -9.08 4.48 -25.96
CA ASN A 216 -8.99 5.82 -25.39
C ASN A 216 -7.53 6.34 -25.38
N PRO A 217 -6.90 6.51 -26.55
CA PRO A 217 -5.50 6.94 -26.62
C PRO A 217 -5.30 8.30 -25.97
N GLY A 218 -4.25 8.42 -25.16
CA GLY A 218 -3.89 9.64 -24.43
C GLY A 218 -4.63 9.85 -23.11
N TYR A 219 -5.52 8.94 -22.72
CA TYR A 219 -6.09 8.96 -21.36
C TYR A 219 -5.00 8.67 -20.34
N ARG A 220 -5.10 9.31 -19.18
CA ARG A 220 -4.24 9.01 -18.03
C ARG A 220 -4.66 7.68 -17.41
N LEU A 221 -3.70 6.87 -16.98
CA LEU A 221 -3.97 5.70 -16.17
C LEU A 221 -3.72 6.08 -14.70
N ASN A 222 -4.79 6.29 -13.95
CA ASN A 222 -4.72 6.68 -12.56
C ASN A 222 -4.88 5.44 -11.66
N VAL A 223 -3.84 5.14 -10.88
CA VAL A 223 -3.80 3.96 -10.02
C VAL A 223 -3.80 4.41 -8.57
N VAL A 224 -4.74 3.87 -7.78
CA VAL A 224 -4.86 4.17 -6.36
C VAL A 224 -4.91 2.90 -5.53
N GLY A 225 -4.38 2.97 -4.31
CA GLY A 225 -4.47 1.84 -3.38
C GLY A 225 -4.21 2.25 -1.94
N HIS A 226 -4.85 1.54 -1.02
CA HIS A 226 -4.69 1.73 0.42
C HIS A 226 -4.20 0.45 1.10
N SER A 227 -3.36 0.57 2.13
CA SER A 227 -2.85 -0.58 2.90
C SER A 227 -2.14 -1.60 2.00
N LEU A 228 -2.46 -2.90 2.10
CA LEU A 228 -2.05 -3.94 1.13
C LEU A 228 -2.32 -3.54 -0.33
N GLY A 229 -3.46 -2.89 -0.59
CA GLY A 229 -3.81 -2.38 -1.92
C GLY A 229 -2.82 -1.32 -2.42
N GLY A 230 -2.20 -0.55 -1.52
CA GLY A 230 -1.12 0.38 -1.85
C GLY A 230 0.13 -0.34 -2.34
N ALA A 231 0.52 -1.46 -1.70
CA ALA A 231 1.65 -2.27 -2.15
C ALA A 231 1.43 -2.85 -3.55
N VAL A 232 0.24 -3.40 -3.79
CA VAL A 232 -0.16 -3.94 -5.09
C VAL A 232 -0.26 -2.82 -6.14
N ALA A 233 -0.80 -1.66 -5.77
CA ALA A 233 -0.86 -0.49 -6.64
C ALA A 233 0.52 -0.02 -7.08
N LEU A 234 1.51 0.01 -6.17
CA LEU A 234 2.90 0.36 -6.51
C LEU A 234 3.49 -0.59 -7.55
N LEU A 235 3.36 -1.90 -7.35
CA LEU A 235 3.87 -2.91 -8.27
C LEU A 235 3.18 -2.82 -9.63
N ALA A 236 1.85 -2.76 -9.65
CA ALA A 236 1.06 -2.68 -10.87
C ALA A 236 1.35 -1.39 -11.66
N ALA A 237 1.31 -0.23 -11.00
CA ALA A 237 1.53 1.06 -11.66
C ALA A 237 2.96 1.20 -12.18
N THR A 238 3.97 0.67 -11.46
CA THR A 238 5.37 0.68 -11.92
C THR A 238 5.51 -0.12 -13.21
N GLU A 239 4.88 -1.30 -13.27
CA GLU A 239 4.85 -2.13 -14.48
C GLU A 239 4.08 -1.44 -15.63
N PHE A 240 2.90 -0.86 -15.37
CA PHE A 240 2.17 -0.12 -16.40
C PHE A 240 2.99 1.06 -16.94
N LYS A 241 3.65 1.81 -16.06
CA LYS A 241 4.54 2.90 -16.49
C LYS A 241 5.69 2.36 -17.35
N ARG A 242 6.27 1.20 -17.00
CA ARG A 242 7.33 0.53 -17.78
C ARG A 242 6.84 0.06 -19.16
N GLN A 243 5.57 -0.33 -19.27
CA GLN A 243 4.92 -0.68 -20.53
C GLN A 243 4.53 0.55 -21.38
N GLY A 244 4.75 1.77 -20.88
CA GLY A 244 4.55 3.01 -21.63
C GLY A 244 3.19 3.68 -21.44
N TYR A 245 2.38 3.23 -20.48
CA TYR A 245 1.15 3.92 -20.11
C TYR A 245 1.47 5.28 -19.46
N ASN A 246 0.60 6.27 -19.67
CA ASN A 246 0.67 7.57 -18.97
C ASN A 246 0.14 7.41 -17.53
N THR A 247 0.93 6.75 -16.70
CA THR A 247 0.51 6.28 -15.38
C THR A 247 0.75 7.32 -14.29
N TYR A 248 -0.25 7.48 -13.42
CA TYR A 248 -0.21 8.21 -12.17
C TYR A 248 -0.50 7.23 -11.03
N LEU A 249 0.19 7.39 -9.90
CA LEU A 249 0.07 6.52 -8.74
C LEU A 249 -0.13 7.37 -7.49
N THR A 250 -1.14 7.05 -6.68
CA THR A 250 -1.26 7.56 -5.32
C THR A 250 -1.57 6.42 -4.37
N THR A 251 -0.72 6.22 -3.37
CA THR A 251 -0.91 5.18 -2.36
C THR A 251 -1.14 5.80 -0.98
N PHE A 252 -1.91 5.14 -0.14
CA PHE A 252 -2.24 5.57 1.22
C PHE A 252 -1.89 4.45 2.19
N GLY A 253 -1.12 4.74 3.24
CA GLY A 253 -0.73 3.69 4.21
C GLY A 253 0.01 2.53 3.56
N GLN A 254 0.78 2.80 2.51
CA GLN A 254 1.49 1.75 1.76
C GLN A 254 2.62 1.15 2.60
N PRO A 255 2.68 -0.18 2.80
CA PRO A 255 3.80 -0.81 3.49
C PRO A 255 5.12 -0.71 2.70
N VAL A 256 6.21 -1.09 3.34
CA VAL A 256 7.53 -1.22 2.70
C VAL A 256 7.52 -2.45 1.79
N VAL A 257 7.63 -2.22 0.47
CA VAL A 257 7.35 -3.27 -0.53
C VAL A 257 8.57 -4.14 -0.86
N GLY A 258 9.77 -3.59 -0.79
CA GLY A 258 10.97 -4.27 -1.29
C GLY A 258 12.26 -3.80 -0.66
N ASN A 259 13.36 -4.23 -1.26
CA ASN A 259 14.70 -3.90 -0.79
C ASN A 259 15.22 -2.56 -1.32
N THR A 260 16.40 -2.15 -0.88
CA THR A 260 17.05 -0.90 -1.33
C THR A 260 17.20 -0.81 -2.84
N ALA A 261 17.53 -1.91 -3.53
CA ALA A 261 17.62 -1.92 -4.99
C ALA A 261 16.25 -1.64 -5.63
N PHE A 262 15.17 -2.21 -5.07
CA PHE A 262 13.81 -1.94 -5.51
C PHE A 262 13.36 -0.49 -5.20
N ALA A 263 13.66 0.04 -4.02
CA ALA A 263 13.37 1.43 -3.67
C ALA A 263 14.03 2.40 -4.67
N LYS A 264 15.31 2.22 -4.96
CA LYS A 264 16.05 3.00 -5.97
C LYS A 264 15.49 2.85 -7.37
N HIS A 265 15.09 1.63 -7.76
CA HIS A 265 14.45 1.39 -9.04
C HIS A 265 13.13 2.17 -9.18
N VAL A 266 12.28 2.14 -8.14
CA VAL A 266 11.04 2.92 -8.07
C VAL A 266 11.36 4.42 -8.15
N ASN A 267 12.31 4.91 -7.35
CA ASN A 267 12.69 6.32 -7.33
C ASN A 267 13.12 6.80 -8.73
N ASN A 268 14.00 6.02 -9.38
CA ASN A 268 14.48 6.36 -10.72
C ASN A 268 13.37 6.33 -11.76
N HIS A 269 12.46 5.35 -11.68
CA HIS A 269 11.38 5.19 -12.65
C HIS A 269 10.32 6.29 -12.54
N TRP A 270 10.02 6.75 -11.32
CA TRP A 270 8.96 7.74 -11.07
C TRP A 270 9.45 9.18 -11.03
N PHE A 271 10.71 9.41 -10.65
CA PHE A 271 11.26 10.75 -10.44
C PHE A 271 12.55 11.03 -11.23
N GLY A 272 13.10 10.03 -11.94
CA GLY A 272 14.26 10.19 -12.84
C GLY A 272 15.63 10.16 -12.14
N SER A 273 15.69 9.81 -10.85
CA SER A 273 16.93 9.65 -10.08
C SER A 273 16.73 8.64 -8.96
N GLU A 274 17.79 7.93 -8.54
CA GLU A 274 17.76 7.06 -7.34
C GLU A 274 17.56 7.85 -6.04
N THR A 275 18.03 9.11 -6.00
CA THR A 275 17.85 10.05 -4.88
C THR A 275 17.21 11.35 -5.41
N PRO A 276 15.91 11.32 -5.73
CA PRO A 276 15.22 12.43 -6.39
C PRO A 276 14.80 13.50 -5.39
N ASN A 277 14.81 14.78 -5.76
CA ASN A 277 14.12 15.78 -4.96
C ASN A 277 12.59 15.58 -5.06
N THR A 278 11.94 15.19 -3.95
CA THR A 278 10.49 14.95 -3.88
C THR A 278 9.72 16.07 -3.18
N LEU A 279 10.31 17.26 -3.06
CA LEU A 279 9.70 18.43 -2.42
C LEU A 279 8.81 19.26 -3.34
N GLU A 280 8.86 19.02 -4.65
CA GLU A 280 8.01 19.73 -5.61
C GLU A 280 6.70 18.97 -5.87
N GLY A 281 5.59 19.51 -5.36
CA GLY A 281 4.25 19.28 -5.89
C GLY A 281 4.02 20.19 -7.09
N ASN A 282 4.35 19.72 -8.29
CA ASN A 282 3.96 20.41 -9.52
C ASN A 282 3.08 19.47 -10.35
N SER A 283 2.34 20.04 -11.31
CA SER A 283 1.38 19.29 -12.15
C SER A 283 1.98 18.10 -12.92
N SER A 284 3.30 17.97 -12.94
CA SER A 284 4.03 16.90 -13.62
C SER A 284 4.39 15.74 -12.69
N ARG A 285 4.22 15.85 -11.36
CA ARG A 285 4.49 14.74 -10.43
C ARG A 285 3.44 13.64 -10.61
N GLN A 286 3.93 12.42 -10.84
CA GLN A 286 3.09 11.26 -11.18
C GLN A 286 2.98 10.25 -10.04
N TYR A 287 3.72 10.43 -8.94
CA TYR A 287 3.69 9.50 -7.81
C TYR A 287 3.67 10.22 -6.46
N TYR A 288 2.71 9.82 -5.62
CA TYR A 288 2.58 10.21 -4.22
C TYR A 288 2.42 8.97 -3.33
N ARG A 289 3.21 8.89 -2.26
CA ARG A 289 3.08 7.91 -1.19
C ARG A 289 2.59 8.63 0.07
N VAL A 290 1.29 8.60 0.33
CA VAL A 290 0.67 9.34 1.45
C VAL A 290 0.79 8.52 2.74
N THR A 291 1.35 9.15 3.77
CA THR A 291 1.52 8.61 5.12
C THR A 291 0.78 9.49 6.12
N HIS A 292 0.49 8.94 7.31
CA HIS A 292 -0.33 9.61 8.32
C HIS A 292 0.31 9.45 9.70
N ASP A 293 0.12 10.43 10.57
CA ASP A 293 0.55 10.36 11.96
C ASP A 293 0.02 9.10 12.64
N SER A 294 0.82 8.47 13.51
CA SER A 294 0.42 7.27 14.23
C SER A 294 0.07 6.03 13.38
N ASP A 295 0.17 6.09 12.04
CA ASP A 295 0.08 4.90 11.18
C ASP A 295 1.44 4.19 11.09
N ILE A 296 1.45 2.94 11.55
CA ILE A 296 2.62 2.08 11.53
C ILE A 296 2.87 1.42 10.17
N VAL A 297 1.83 1.24 9.35
CA VAL A 297 1.90 0.41 8.14
C VAL A 297 2.99 0.87 7.18
N PRO A 298 3.22 2.18 6.94
CA PRO A 298 4.30 2.66 6.08
C PRO A 298 5.72 2.33 6.53
N ARG A 299 5.89 1.82 7.76
CA ARG A 299 7.18 1.46 8.34
C ARG A 299 7.39 -0.05 8.45
N VAL A 300 6.40 -0.86 8.06
CA VAL A 300 6.47 -2.32 8.10
C VAL A 300 6.43 -2.92 6.69
N PRO A 301 7.10 -4.06 6.46
CA PRO A 301 7.99 -4.76 7.38
C PRO A 301 9.29 -3.98 7.66
N PHE A 302 9.75 -3.98 8.91
CA PHE A 302 11.00 -3.30 9.35
C PHE A 302 12.19 -4.28 9.46
N TRP A 303 12.07 -5.46 8.89
CA TRP A 303 13.11 -6.49 8.94
C TRP A 303 14.33 -6.09 8.09
N PRO A 304 15.55 -6.53 8.46
CA PRO A 304 16.74 -6.24 7.67
C PRO A 304 16.56 -6.58 6.19
N GLY A 305 16.83 -5.60 5.34
CA GLY A 305 16.71 -5.73 3.88
C GLY A 305 15.56 -4.93 3.28
N TYR A 306 14.51 -4.59 4.04
CA TYR A 306 13.42 -3.75 3.56
C TYR A 306 13.82 -2.27 3.54
N THR A 307 13.43 -1.53 2.51
CA THR A 307 13.68 -0.09 2.37
C THR A 307 12.46 0.59 1.75
N PRO A 308 11.89 1.64 2.38
CA PRO A 308 10.81 2.40 1.77
C PRO A 308 11.30 3.11 0.50
N ASN A 309 10.41 3.36 -0.45
CA ASN A 309 10.71 4.23 -1.58
C ASN A 309 10.41 5.70 -1.26
N ALA A 310 10.98 6.63 -2.01
CA ALA A 310 10.75 8.07 -1.87
C ALA A 310 9.35 8.48 -2.35
N GLY A 311 9.02 9.76 -2.21
CA GLY A 311 7.77 10.35 -2.70
C GLY A 311 6.71 10.57 -1.61
N GLU A 312 7.14 10.68 -0.36
CA GLU A 312 6.25 10.80 0.79
C GLU A 312 5.51 12.15 0.84
N VAL A 313 4.22 12.06 1.16
CA VAL A 313 3.39 13.19 1.61
C VAL A 313 2.82 12.82 2.96
N TYR A 314 3.22 13.52 4.01
CA TYR A 314 2.88 13.19 5.37
C TYR A 314 1.74 14.07 5.88
N ILE A 315 0.72 13.43 6.46
CA ILE A 315 -0.38 14.08 7.19
C ILE A 315 0.02 14.12 8.67
N ASP A 316 0.39 15.29 9.17
CA ASP A 316 0.91 15.52 10.53
C ASP A 316 -0.19 15.87 11.54
N VAL A 317 -1.28 15.12 11.49
CA VAL A 317 -2.41 15.32 12.39
C VAL A 317 -3.14 13.99 12.59
N PRO A 318 -3.52 13.59 13.83
CA PRO A 318 -4.08 12.26 14.07
C PRO A 318 -5.54 12.12 13.65
N GLN A 319 -6.27 13.22 13.50
CA GLN A 319 -7.69 13.23 13.13
C GLN A 319 -7.93 13.20 11.62
N ILE A 320 -9.05 12.57 11.25
CA ILE A 320 -9.63 12.66 9.90
C ILE A 320 -9.98 14.11 9.51
N GLY A 321 -9.96 14.40 8.21
CA GLY A 321 -10.27 15.72 7.67
C GLY A 321 -9.14 16.75 7.93
N PRO A 322 -7.89 16.45 7.54
CA PRO A 322 -6.79 17.40 7.65
C PRO A 322 -7.06 18.64 6.78
N VAL A 323 -6.42 19.75 7.12
CA VAL A 323 -6.34 20.93 6.24
C VAL A 323 -5.00 20.99 5.52
N VAL A 324 -4.89 21.82 4.49
CA VAL A 324 -3.67 21.95 3.66
C VAL A 324 -2.39 22.15 4.51
N SER A 325 -2.46 22.90 5.61
CA SER A 325 -1.32 23.15 6.50
C SER A 325 -0.88 21.95 7.33
N ASP A 326 -1.69 20.90 7.40
CA ASP A 326 -1.38 19.67 8.13
C ASP A 326 -0.60 18.70 7.24
N LEU A 327 -0.33 19.05 5.98
CA LEU A 327 0.39 18.23 5.02
C LEU A 327 1.74 18.82 4.66
N GLN A 328 2.73 17.93 4.53
CA GLN A 328 4.05 18.28 4.04
C GLN A 328 4.59 17.22 3.07
N PHE A 329 5.31 17.68 2.05
CA PHE A 329 6.20 16.84 1.27
C PHE A 329 7.42 16.49 2.10
N CYS A 330 7.84 15.24 2.02
CA CYS A 330 9.02 14.74 2.70
C CYS A 330 10.01 14.23 1.65
N ASP A 331 11.23 14.75 1.68
CA ASP A 331 12.31 14.27 0.85
C ASP A 331 12.93 13.00 1.44
N GLY A 332 13.61 12.21 0.63
CA GLY A 332 14.25 10.96 1.09
C GLY A 332 13.36 9.72 0.98
N GLU A 333 14.01 8.57 1.14
CA GLU A 333 13.34 7.30 1.47
C GLU A 333 12.96 7.28 2.96
N ILE A 334 13.82 7.88 3.80
CA ILE A 334 13.62 8.04 5.24
C ILE A 334 13.69 9.53 5.58
N ASN A 335 12.67 10.01 6.29
CA ASN A 335 12.61 11.38 6.79
C ASN A 335 12.06 11.43 8.22
N TYR A 336 12.90 11.85 9.16
CA TYR A 336 12.56 11.91 10.59
C TYR A 336 11.68 13.11 10.97
N GLN A 337 11.34 14.00 10.03
CA GLN A 337 10.30 15.01 10.22
C GLN A 337 8.90 14.48 9.82
N CYS A 338 8.82 13.24 9.33
CA CYS A 338 7.61 12.63 8.78
C CYS A 338 7.34 11.26 9.44
N VAL A 339 6.84 10.26 8.72
CA VAL A 339 6.40 9.00 9.34
C VAL A 339 7.50 8.29 10.14
N TYR A 340 8.77 8.43 9.74
CA TYR A 340 9.91 7.85 10.47
C TYR A 340 10.27 8.61 11.76
N GLY A 341 9.81 9.85 11.90
CA GLY A 341 9.91 10.63 13.14
C GLY A 341 8.93 10.17 14.22
N ASN A 342 7.87 9.46 13.83
CA ASN A 342 6.89 8.95 14.78
C ASN A 342 7.56 7.95 15.71
N SER A 343 7.15 7.92 16.97
CA SER A 343 7.59 6.85 17.86
C SER A 343 7.02 5.54 17.33
N LEU A 344 7.86 4.51 17.12
CA LEU A 344 7.36 3.16 16.86
C LEU A 344 6.82 2.60 18.18
N LEU A 345 5.72 3.19 18.64
CA LEU A 345 5.06 2.83 19.88
C LEU A 345 4.69 1.36 19.78
N SER A 346 4.93 0.62 20.86
CA SER A 346 4.31 -0.70 21.03
C SER A 346 2.79 -0.63 20.89
N LEU A 347 2.19 0.56 21.06
CA LEU A 347 0.78 0.81 20.89
C LEU A 347 0.47 1.38 19.49
N ILE A 348 -0.20 0.57 18.67
CA ILE A 348 -0.60 0.90 17.30
C ILE A 348 -2.10 1.25 17.29
N SER A 349 -2.42 2.44 16.76
CA SER A 349 -3.80 2.82 16.46
C SER A 349 -4.21 2.24 15.10
N LEU A 350 -5.21 1.36 15.07
CA LEU A 350 -5.76 0.87 13.81
C LEU A 350 -6.58 1.94 13.09
N THR A 351 -7.18 2.87 13.86
CA THR A 351 -7.96 3.99 13.32
C THR A 351 -7.07 4.96 12.52
N ALA A 352 -5.84 5.23 12.98
CA ALA A 352 -4.90 6.09 12.26
C ALA A 352 -4.63 5.58 10.84
N HIS A 353 -4.53 4.26 10.66
CA HIS A 353 -4.36 3.64 9.35
C HIS A 353 -5.57 3.85 8.42
N HIS A 354 -6.75 4.23 8.92
CA HIS A 354 -7.91 4.51 8.10
C HIS A 354 -8.12 6.01 7.80
N ASN A 355 -7.43 6.91 8.52
CA ASN A 355 -7.66 8.36 8.46
C ASN A 355 -6.83 9.03 7.36
N TYR A 356 -7.23 8.88 6.10
CA TYR A 356 -6.55 9.49 4.95
C TYR A 356 -7.49 10.45 4.22
N PHE A 357 -7.63 11.68 4.71
CA PHE A 357 -8.64 12.67 4.29
C PHE A 357 -10.09 12.27 4.57
N VAL A 358 -10.48 11.10 4.11
CA VAL A 358 -11.70 10.37 4.43
C VAL A 358 -11.35 9.11 5.20
N TYR A 359 -12.37 8.46 5.78
CA TYR A 359 -12.18 7.18 6.44
C TYR A 359 -12.15 6.09 5.37
N ILE A 360 -10.96 5.62 5.00
CA ILE A 360 -10.77 4.63 3.95
C ILE A 360 -11.06 3.24 4.50
N GLY A 361 -11.89 2.45 3.81
CA GLY A 361 -12.27 1.11 4.27
C GLY A 361 -13.44 1.07 5.24
N GLY A 362 -14.14 2.20 5.37
CA GLY A 362 -15.45 2.27 6.02
C GLY A 362 -16.59 1.93 5.06
N ASP A 363 -17.72 2.62 5.25
CA ASP A 363 -18.93 2.38 4.47
C ASP A 363 -18.72 2.57 2.96
N CYS A 364 -19.13 1.54 2.23
CA CYS A 364 -19.51 1.65 0.84
C CYS A 364 -20.96 2.12 0.75
#